data_AF-A0A357B819-F1
#
_entry.id   AF-A0A357B819-F1
#
_cell.length_a   1.000
_cell.length_b   1.000
_cell.length_c   1.000
_cell.angle_alpha   90.00
_cell.angle_beta   90.00
_cell.angle_gamma   90.00
#
_symmetry.space_group_name_H-M   'P 1'
#
loop_
_entity.id
_entity.type
_entity.pdbx_description
1 polymer ?
#
loop_
_entity_poly.entity_id
_entity_poly.type
_entity_poly.pdbx_seq_one_letter_code
_entity_poly.pdbx_strand_id
1 'polypeptide(L)'
;MKTQVFPRQLYSALLVTIISLSLFPCMAAEAVPKGWADGWSAIHKLTITSLGSGSPAVVIDSTDIFHVVFTNRSVTEHWFVYKQIDADGAVLQSQVIYRTRFVLSNPQLALDRKNNLHLVWEEHRPGHRGIYHIHFVGNDHDKEIPKGQLISLDAKYAIGPSLSIDKTGNVYIFWSDLRVGNWEIFFSKLNSKEIKIIDQQRITYTSTKSLLPTAVVDSKGELHLIWKEECHLSQTAFVYYTILDAQTGTSIKKPRRLGQTRFARETRGPRLIANRDNNLYVVWNRVIAGTGVHEKLRLVLTEILPGGRFQARATMGTGSTHSPYIVLTHTGQFSIVWAQSVARRLYIYYALIEGEGNVVQQETRLSVEECGGRLPLILVDSNNRLHLFWKDVAGAGRSHLLYMNTVSPASPSVWAHLGLDTTNPAYAIIQLGFHGITTIGAAFIATVLSIPAIALTFLFGILLTKSAFARRVRGSQFLLLTILLVTQLLLLSLVGPAMPYLNLTYRLATIVVSFLLIALFRKVNTLNLYQPLPMLASISLWTFWYLFHNFIVVPTEMILRL
;
A
#
# COMPACT_ATOMS: atom_id res chain seq x y z
N MET A 1 6.10 44.32 -52.84
CA MET A 1 6.11 43.68 -51.50
C MET A 1 4.72 43.75 -50.91
N LYS A 2 3.94 42.66 -50.96
CA LYS A 2 2.69 42.53 -50.20
C LYS A 2 2.99 41.63 -49.00
N THR A 3 2.96 42.21 -47.81
CA THR A 3 3.04 41.49 -46.53
C THR A 3 1.89 40.48 -46.46
N GLN A 4 2.21 39.19 -46.43
CA GLN A 4 1.24 38.14 -46.17
C GLN A 4 0.75 38.27 -44.72
N VAL A 5 -0.46 38.79 -44.56
CA VAL A 5 -1.17 38.73 -43.29
C VAL A 5 -1.68 37.30 -43.15
N PHE A 6 -1.08 36.54 -42.22
CA PHE A 6 -1.57 35.21 -41.87
C PHE A 6 -3.04 35.29 -41.41
N PRO A 7 -3.92 34.38 -41.86
CA PRO A 7 -5.34 34.45 -41.53
C PRO A 7 -5.55 34.25 -40.02
N ARG A 8 -6.42 35.07 -39.41
CA ARG A 8 -6.78 35.01 -37.97
C ARG A 8 -7.17 33.60 -37.49
N GLN A 9 -7.65 32.74 -38.39
CA GLN A 9 -7.98 31.33 -38.12
C GLN A 9 -6.76 30.47 -37.78
N LEU A 10 -5.57 30.77 -38.33
CA LEU A 10 -4.33 30.09 -37.98
C LEU A 10 -3.89 30.44 -36.55
N TYR A 11 -4.10 31.70 -36.11
CA TYR A 11 -3.78 32.11 -34.74
C TYR A 11 -4.66 31.41 -33.70
N SER A 12 -5.96 31.24 -33.97
CA SER A 12 -6.85 30.48 -33.07
C SER A 12 -6.50 29.00 -33.03
N ALA A 13 -6.15 28.40 -34.16
CA ALA A 13 -5.73 27.00 -34.22
C ALA A 13 -4.39 26.76 -33.50
N LEU A 14 -3.42 27.67 -33.69
CA LEU A 14 -2.12 27.62 -33.03
C LEU A 14 -2.26 27.85 -31.51
N LEU A 15 -3.12 28.78 -31.08
CA LEU A 15 -3.40 29.03 -29.66
C LEU A 15 -4.06 27.82 -29.00
N VAL A 16 -5.04 27.19 -29.66
CA VAL A 16 -5.67 25.95 -29.17
C VAL A 16 -4.65 24.82 -29.11
N THR A 17 -3.73 24.73 -30.06
CA THR A 17 -2.69 23.69 -30.09
C THR A 17 -1.64 23.91 -29.00
N ILE A 18 -1.22 25.15 -28.76
CA ILE A 18 -0.31 25.53 -27.68
C ILE A 18 -0.94 25.32 -26.30
N ILE A 19 -2.21 25.73 -26.11
CA ILE A 19 -2.96 25.47 -24.87
C ILE A 19 -3.12 23.95 -24.66
N SER A 20 -3.44 23.19 -25.72
CA SER A 20 -3.56 21.73 -25.66
C SER A 20 -2.23 21.04 -25.32
N LEU A 21 -1.11 21.46 -25.94
CA LEU A 21 0.23 20.96 -25.65
C LEU A 21 0.72 21.34 -24.25
N SER A 22 0.31 22.49 -23.71
CA SER A 22 0.66 22.93 -22.35
C SER A 22 -0.14 22.23 -21.24
N LEU A 23 -1.30 21.67 -21.57
CA LEU A 23 -2.16 20.92 -20.63
C LEU A 23 -1.86 19.40 -20.62
N PHE A 24 -1.17 18.90 -21.65
CA PHE A 24 -0.71 17.50 -21.76
C PHE A 24 0.12 17.00 -20.55
N PRO A 25 1.08 17.77 -20.00
CA PRO A 25 1.84 17.35 -18.81
C PRO A 25 1.00 17.29 -17.53
N CYS A 26 -0.11 18.05 -17.48
CA CYS A 26 -0.91 18.18 -16.26
C CYS A 26 -1.85 16.98 -16.02
N MET A 27 -2.18 16.22 -17.07
CA MET A 27 -3.14 15.10 -16.99
C MET A 27 -2.48 13.71 -17.01
N ALA A 28 -1.26 13.58 -17.55
CA ALA A 28 -0.43 12.38 -17.34
C ALA A 28 0.00 12.21 -15.87
N ALA A 29 -0.13 13.27 -15.07
CA ALA A 29 0.18 13.29 -13.64
C ALA A 29 -0.71 12.38 -12.77
N GLU A 30 -1.86 11.88 -13.27
CA GLU A 30 -2.69 10.94 -12.52
C GLU A 30 -2.14 9.50 -12.48
N ALA A 31 -1.26 9.14 -13.41
CA ALA A 31 -0.55 7.84 -13.42
C ALA A 31 0.80 7.89 -12.68
N VAL A 32 1.30 9.09 -12.40
CA VAL A 32 2.42 9.31 -11.49
C VAL A 32 1.91 9.07 -10.07
N PRO A 33 2.57 8.23 -9.25
CA PRO A 33 2.23 8.12 -7.84
C PRO A 33 2.15 9.53 -7.23
N LYS A 34 0.99 9.94 -6.70
CA LYS A 34 0.86 11.21 -5.98
C LYS A 34 1.83 11.17 -4.80
N GLY A 35 2.92 11.91 -4.91
CA GLY A 35 4.05 11.84 -3.98
C GLY A 35 4.91 10.61 -4.26
N TRP A 36 6.12 10.84 -4.76
CA TRP A 36 7.16 9.82 -4.81
C TRP A 36 8.19 10.17 -3.75
N ALA A 37 8.32 9.36 -2.70
CA ALA A 37 9.40 9.32 -1.69
C ALA A 37 10.18 10.63 -1.38
N ASP A 38 9.58 11.81 -1.52
CA ASP A 38 10.26 13.09 -1.31
C ASP A 38 10.66 13.18 0.17
N GLY A 39 11.91 13.56 0.44
CA GLY A 39 12.47 13.56 1.79
C GLY A 39 13.03 12.22 2.26
N TRP A 40 12.99 11.16 1.44
CA TRP A 40 13.61 9.87 1.75
C TRP A 40 14.91 9.65 0.97
N SER A 41 15.79 8.83 1.52
CA SER A 41 17.02 8.37 0.88
C SER A 41 16.72 7.45 -0.30
N ALA A 42 17.76 7.21 -1.12
CA ALA A 42 17.72 6.10 -2.06
C ALA A 42 17.52 4.76 -1.31
N ILE A 43 17.01 3.76 -2.04
CA ILE A 43 16.85 2.41 -1.50
C ILE A 43 18.23 1.76 -1.38
N HIS A 44 18.63 1.43 -0.16
CA HIS A 44 19.87 0.72 0.14
C HIS A 44 19.59 -0.76 0.33
N LYS A 45 20.41 -1.59 -0.31
CA LYS A 45 20.33 -3.04 -0.20
C LYS A 45 21.29 -3.52 0.88
N LEU A 46 20.77 -3.85 2.06
CA LEU A 46 21.59 -4.26 3.21
C LEU A 46 22.16 -5.67 3.09
N THR A 47 21.47 -6.57 2.40
CA THR A 47 21.96 -7.93 2.16
C THR A 47 21.26 -8.62 0.99
N ILE A 48 21.95 -9.61 0.41
CA ILE A 48 21.34 -10.66 -0.42
C ILE A 48 21.29 -11.93 0.42
N THR A 49 20.10 -12.51 0.62
CA THR A 49 19.99 -13.78 1.33
C THR A 49 20.11 -14.94 0.34
N SER A 50 20.74 -16.05 0.72
CA SER A 50 21.12 -17.13 -0.20
C SER A 50 19.91 -17.80 -0.84
N LEU A 51 18.89 -18.11 -0.04
CA LEU A 51 17.59 -18.67 -0.45
C LEU A 51 16.53 -18.21 0.55
N GLY A 52 15.60 -17.33 0.18
CA GLY A 52 14.39 -16.99 0.93
C GLY A 52 14.57 -16.74 2.43
N SER A 53 14.91 -15.51 2.80
CA SER A 53 15.01 -15.08 4.21
C SER A 53 13.64 -14.88 4.86
N GLY A 54 13.50 -15.25 6.13
CA GLY A 54 12.31 -14.98 6.95
C GLY A 54 12.04 -13.49 7.19
N SER A 55 11.00 -13.19 7.96
CA SER A 55 10.67 -11.83 8.42
C SER A 55 11.86 -11.21 9.16
N PRO A 56 12.34 -10.00 8.81
CA PRO A 56 13.35 -9.33 9.62
C PRO A 56 12.74 -8.87 10.95
N ALA A 57 13.58 -8.78 11.97
CA ALA A 57 13.29 -8.10 13.22
C ALA A 57 14.32 -6.98 13.40
N VAL A 58 13.85 -5.79 13.74
CA VAL A 58 14.72 -4.62 13.92
C VAL A 58 14.24 -3.85 15.15
N VAL A 59 15.19 -3.40 15.96
CA VAL A 59 15.00 -2.47 17.09
C VAL A 59 16.12 -1.44 17.06
N ILE A 60 15.88 -0.29 17.67
CA ILE A 60 16.87 0.79 17.81
C ILE A 60 17.18 0.97 19.29
N ASP A 61 18.46 1.09 19.62
CA ASP A 61 18.91 1.33 20.99
C ASP A 61 18.94 2.82 21.35
N SER A 62 19.28 3.12 22.59
CA SER A 62 19.35 4.51 23.08
C SER A 62 20.50 5.34 22.50
N THR A 63 21.37 4.73 21.69
CA THR A 63 22.50 5.37 21.00
C THR A 63 22.28 5.50 19.49
N ASP A 64 21.05 5.31 19.03
CA ASP A 64 20.64 5.32 17.62
C ASP A 64 21.31 4.22 16.76
N ILE A 65 21.73 3.13 17.39
CA ILE A 65 22.20 1.93 16.69
C ILE A 65 21.03 0.98 16.46
N PHE A 66 20.87 0.55 15.22
CA PHE A 66 19.85 -0.40 14.79
C PHE A 66 20.37 -1.83 14.92
N HIS A 67 19.69 -2.63 15.72
CA HIS A 67 19.92 -4.06 15.89
C HIS A 67 18.98 -4.81 14.95
N VAL A 68 19.56 -5.45 13.92
CA VAL A 68 18.81 -6.16 12.87
C VAL A 68 19.10 -7.64 12.97
N VAL A 69 18.05 -8.47 13.08
CA VAL A 69 18.14 -9.92 12.93
C VAL A 69 17.29 -10.37 11.75
N PHE A 70 17.88 -11.21 10.90
CA PHE A 70 17.17 -11.84 9.80
C PHE A 70 17.60 -13.30 9.64
N THR A 71 16.69 -14.12 9.16
CA THR A 71 16.95 -15.54 8.93
C THR A 71 17.59 -15.75 7.57
N ASN A 72 18.62 -16.57 7.51
CA ASN A 72 19.18 -17.07 6.27
C ASN A 72 19.15 -18.61 6.26
N ARG A 73 19.29 -19.21 5.08
CA ARG A 73 19.27 -20.68 4.94
C ARG A 73 20.06 -21.19 3.75
N SER A 74 20.54 -22.41 3.89
CA SER A 74 21.02 -23.29 2.83
C SER A 74 19.99 -24.40 2.59
N VAL A 75 20.37 -25.41 1.81
CA VAL A 75 19.55 -26.62 1.61
C VAL A 75 19.42 -27.42 2.92
N THR A 76 20.44 -27.38 3.79
CA THR A 76 20.56 -28.26 4.96
C THR A 76 20.46 -27.52 6.29
N GLU A 77 20.65 -26.21 6.30
CA GLU A 77 20.78 -25.42 7.52
C GLU A 77 20.04 -24.10 7.45
N HIS A 78 19.64 -23.60 8.61
CA HIS A 78 19.11 -22.26 8.83
C HIS A 78 19.96 -21.56 9.90
N TRP A 79 20.12 -20.25 9.77
CA TRP A 79 20.82 -19.46 10.78
C TRP A 79 20.26 -18.05 10.88
N PHE A 80 20.44 -17.42 12.04
CA PHE A 80 20.18 -16.00 12.23
C PHE A 80 21.47 -15.23 11.97
N VAL A 81 21.36 -14.20 11.14
CA VAL A 81 22.39 -13.17 10.98
C VAL A 81 21.94 -11.95 11.76
N TYR A 82 22.84 -11.45 12.60
CA TYR A 82 22.72 -10.22 13.34
C TYR A 82 23.57 -9.14 12.68
N LYS A 83 23.04 -7.92 12.60
CA LYS A 83 23.76 -6.73 12.14
C LYS A 83 23.49 -5.55 13.07
N GLN A 84 24.53 -4.76 13.29
CA GLN A 84 24.40 -3.39 13.80
C GLN A 84 24.51 -2.44 12.62
N ILE A 85 23.61 -1.46 12.58
CA ILE A 85 23.56 -0.45 11.53
C ILE A 85 23.44 0.91 12.21
N ASP A 86 24.17 1.92 11.76
CA ASP A 86 24.01 3.29 12.26
C ASP A 86 22.84 4.01 11.59
N ALA A 87 22.64 5.27 11.96
CA ALA A 87 21.58 6.10 11.40
C ALA A 87 21.76 6.45 9.91
N ASP A 88 22.98 6.43 9.39
CA ASP A 88 23.27 6.68 7.98
C ASP A 88 23.11 5.42 7.11
N GLY A 89 22.90 4.26 7.75
CA GLY A 89 22.75 2.97 7.09
C GLY A 89 24.05 2.19 6.93
N ALA A 90 25.15 2.64 7.53
CA ALA A 90 26.40 1.91 7.51
C ALA A 90 26.35 0.71 8.45
N VAL A 91 26.85 -0.43 7.98
CA VAL A 91 26.90 -1.67 8.77
C VAL A 91 28.12 -1.64 9.68
N LEU A 92 27.90 -1.55 10.99
CA LEU A 92 28.94 -1.50 12.01
C LEU A 92 29.46 -2.90 12.39
N GLN A 93 28.54 -3.87 12.49
CA GLN A 93 28.84 -5.25 12.87
C GLN A 93 27.95 -6.21 12.07
N SER A 94 28.45 -7.41 11.78
CA SER A 94 27.69 -8.45 11.10
C SER A 94 28.20 -9.84 11.48
N GLN A 95 27.33 -10.67 12.06
CA GLN A 95 27.73 -12.01 12.51
C GLN A 95 26.57 -13.02 12.53
N VAL A 96 26.89 -14.31 12.59
CA VAL A 96 25.91 -15.38 12.76
C VAL A 96 25.72 -15.66 14.25
N ILE A 97 24.49 -15.50 14.76
CA ILE A 97 24.19 -15.61 16.20
C ILE A 97 23.43 -16.88 16.58
N TYR A 98 23.03 -17.70 15.63
CA TYR A 98 22.38 -19.00 15.90
C TYR A 98 22.38 -19.81 14.63
N ARG A 99 22.69 -21.11 14.69
CA ARG A 99 22.67 -22.02 13.53
C ARG A 99 22.06 -23.35 13.92
N THR A 100 21.22 -23.89 13.05
CA THR A 100 20.55 -25.17 13.26
C THR A 100 20.17 -25.82 11.93
N ARG A 101 19.88 -27.12 11.95
CA ARG A 101 19.30 -27.85 10.79
C ARG A 101 17.79 -27.63 10.64
N PHE A 102 17.17 -26.94 11.61
CA PHE A 102 15.72 -26.76 11.70
C PHE A 102 15.28 -25.41 11.13
N VAL A 103 14.03 -25.32 10.66
CA VAL A 103 13.52 -24.06 10.10
C VAL A 103 13.36 -23.03 11.21
N LEU A 104 13.97 -21.86 11.00
CA LEU A 104 13.81 -20.67 11.84
C LEU A 104 12.80 -19.72 11.20
N SER A 105 11.85 -19.21 11.97
CA SER A 105 10.88 -18.23 11.46
C SER A 105 10.38 -17.26 12.52
N ASN A 106 9.81 -16.14 12.04
CA ASN A 106 9.18 -15.09 12.82
C ASN A 106 10.01 -14.61 14.03
N PRO A 107 11.27 -14.18 13.82
CA PRO A 107 12.01 -13.54 14.89
C PRO A 107 11.30 -12.25 15.33
N GLN A 108 11.32 -11.94 16.63
CA GLN A 108 11.02 -10.62 17.17
C GLN A 108 12.17 -10.20 18.09
N LEU A 109 12.50 -8.91 18.06
CA LEU A 109 13.51 -8.30 18.91
C LEU A 109 12.85 -7.31 19.86
N ALA A 110 13.44 -7.19 21.05
CA ALA A 110 13.15 -6.11 21.99
C ALA A 110 14.43 -5.77 22.76
N LEU A 111 14.54 -4.52 23.19
CA LEU A 111 15.62 -4.05 24.05
C LEU A 111 15.07 -3.74 25.44
N ASP A 112 15.83 -4.08 26.48
CA ASP A 112 15.57 -3.55 27.81
C ASP A 112 16.18 -2.14 27.97
N ARG A 113 16.00 -1.53 29.14
CA ARG A 113 16.52 -0.18 29.43
C ARG A 113 18.05 -0.07 29.48
N LYS A 114 18.74 -1.20 29.55
CA LYS A 114 20.20 -1.29 29.55
C LYS A 114 20.74 -1.62 28.15
N ASN A 115 19.89 -1.53 27.11
CA ASN A 115 20.17 -1.96 25.75
C ASN A 115 20.52 -3.46 25.64
N ASN A 116 20.10 -4.30 26.60
CA ASN A 116 20.24 -5.74 26.45
C ASN A 116 19.23 -6.24 25.41
N LEU A 117 19.70 -7.07 24.48
CA LEU A 117 18.91 -7.53 23.35
C LEU A 117 18.22 -8.84 23.69
N HIS A 118 16.90 -8.89 23.53
CA HIS A 118 16.11 -10.11 23.62
C HIS A 118 15.63 -10.51 22.23
N LEU A 119 15.89 -11.76 21.84
CA LEU A 119 15.40 -12.36 20.61
C LEU A 119 14.48 -13.53 20.95
N VAL A 120 13.27 -13.50 20.39
CA VAL A 120 12.35 -14.64 20.42
C VAL A 120 12.08 -15.11 18.99
N TRP A 121 11.97 -16.41 18.77
CA TRP A 121 11.69 -16.97 17.45
C TRP A 121 10.95 -18.31 17.52
N GLU A 122 10.50 -18.77 16.36
CA GLU A 122 9.94 -20.10 16.18
C GLU A 122 10.98 -21.04 15.57
N GLU A 123 11.12 -22.23 16.12
CA GLU A 123 11.95 -23.29 15.55
C GLU A 123 11.11 -24.53 15.24
N HIS A 124 11.20 -25.01 14.00
CA HIS A 124 10.40 -26.14 13.51
C HIS A 124 11.23 -27.41 13.55
N ARG A 125 10.99 -28.22 14.58
CA ARG A 125 11.60 -29.54 14.73
C ARG A 125 10.61 -30.62 14.27
N PRO A 126 11.10 -31.80 13.86
CA PRO A 126 10.22 -32.92 13.54
C PRO A 126 9.24 -33.20 14.70
N GLY A 127 7.95 -33.17 14.41
CA GLY A 127 6.88 -33.41 15.40
C GLY A 127 6.65 -32.30 16.44
N HIS A 128 7.41 -31.20 16.40
CA HIS A 128 7.33 -30.13 17.40
C HIS A 128 7.73 -28.76 16.82
N ARG A 129 6.88 -27.75 16.99
CA ARG A 129 7.26 -26.35 16.73
C ARG A 129 7.22 -25.56 18.04
N GLY A 130 8.36 -25.02 18.45
CA GLY A 130 8.51 -24.34 19.74
C GLY A 130 8.92 -22.89 19.61
N ILE A 131 8.63 -22.12 20.65
CA ILE A 131 9.11 -20.75 20.85
C ILE A 131 10.38 -20.78 21.69
N TYR A 132 11.43 -20.17 21.15
CA TYR A 132 12.74 -20.08 21.79
C TYR A 132 13.07 -18.62 22.07
N HIS A 133 13.83 -18.39 23.14
CA HIS A 133 14.29 -17.08 23.57
C HIS A 133 15.80 -17.12 23.85
N ILE A 134 16.49 -16.04 23.48
CA ILE A 134 17.84 -15.72 23.93
C ILE A 134 17.90 -14.27 24.36
N HIS A 135 18.80 -13.99 25.30
CA HIS A 135 19.12 -12.66 25.76
C HIS A 135 20.62 -12.45 25.63
N PHE A 136 21.00 -11.26 25.16
CA PHE A 136 22.39 -10.81 25.05
C PHE A 136 22.60 -9.62 25.98
N VAL A 137 23.60 -9.74 26.87
CA VAL A 137 23.95 -8.68 27.83
C VAL A 137 24.92 -7.68 27.18
N GLY A 138 24.54 -6.41 27.11
CA GLY A 138 25.40 -5.34 26.58
C GLY A 138 25.95 -5.61 25.17
N ASN A 139 27.17 -5.16 24.91
CA ASN A 139 27.89 -5.39 23.65
C ASN A 139 28.59 -6.76 23.59
N ASP A 140 28.26 -7.73 24.46
CA ASP A 140 28.85 -9.08 24.45
C ASP A 140 28.37 -9.95 23.27
N HIS A 141 27.96 -9.32 22.17
CA HIS A 141 27.65 -9.99 20.93
C HIS A 141 28.85 -10.80 20.39
N ASP A 142 30.08 -10.43 20.75
CA ASP A 142 31.32 -11.14 20.39
C ASP A 142 31.70 -12.29 21.36
N LYS A 143 30.94 -12.53 22.44
CA LYS A 143 31.16 -13.66 23.36
C LYS A 143 30.43 -14.92 22.91
N GLU A 144 30.65 -16.04 23.62
CA GLU A 144 29.97 -17.31 23.35
C GLU A 144 28.45 -17.10 23.29
N ILE A 145 27.88 -17.41 22.13
CA ILE A 145 26.46 -17.23 21.84
C ILE A 145 25.63 -17.99 22.88
N PRO A 146 24.73 -17.29 23.62
CA PRO A 146 23.85 -17.95 24.59
C PRO A 146 23.02 -19.06 23.94
N LYS A 147 22.94 -20.22 24.59
CA LYS A 147 22.06 -21.31 24.13
C LYS A 147 20.60 -20.87 24.26
N GLY A 148 19.83 -21.07 23.19
CA GLY A 148 18.38 -20.78 23.17
C GLY A 148 17.61 -21.51 24.27
N GLN A 149 16.90 -20.76 25.09
CA GLN A 149 15.96 -21.28 26.09
C GLN A 149 14.63 -21.61 25.40
N LEU A 150 14.16 -22.86 25.51
CA LEU A 150 12.83 -23.24 25.05
C LEU A 150 11.77 -22.69 26.03
N ILE A 151 10.92 -21.79 25.53
CA ILE A 151 9.87 -21.14 26.31
C ILE A 151 8.61 -22.00 26.33
N SER A 152 8.19 -22.52 25.16
CA SER A 152 6.94 -23.27 25.01
C SER A 152 7.16 -24.78 25.15
N LEU A 153 7.65 -25.24 26.31
CA LEU A 153 8.12 -26.62 26.50
C LEU A 153 7.08 -27.69 26.14
N ASP A 154 5.80 -27.48 26.49
CA ASP A 154 4.73 -28.47 26.25
C ASP A 154 3.92 -28.18 24.97
N ALA A 155 4.42 -27.30 24.10
CA ALA A 155 3.74 -26.99 22.85
C ALA A 155 3.80 -28.17 21.89
N LYS A 156 2.68 -28.49 21.24
CA LYS A 156 2.74 -29.34 20.04
C LYS A 156 3.18 -28.51 18.83
N TYR A 157 2.51 -27.36 18.67
CA TYR A 157 2.84 -26.35 17.67
C TYR A 157 2.59 -24.97 18.25
N ALA A 158 3.67 -24.22 18.50
CA ALA A 158 3.64 -22.84 18.93
C ALA A 158 4.13 -21.89 17.82
N ILE A 159 3.36 -20.83 17.56
CA ILE A 159 3.58 -19.88 16.44
C ILE A 159 3.24 -18.44 16.84
N GLY A 160 3.71 -17.49 16.05
CA GLY A 160 3.44 -16.06 16.17
C GLY A 160 3.89 -15.47 17.50
N PRO A 161 5.17 -15.60 17.89
CA PRO A 161 5.63 -15.04 19.15
C PRO A 161 5.49 -13.52 19.16
N SER A 162 5.10 -12.97 20.30
CA SER A 162 5.15 -11.54 20.62
C SER A 162 5.99 -11.36 21.89
N LEU A 163 6.81 -10.31 21.88
CA LEU A 163 7.77 -9.98 22.92
C LEU A 163 7.52 -8.55 23.42
N SER A 164 7.43 -8.38 24.73
CA SER A 164 7.36 -7.07 25.40
C SER A 164 8.24 -7.10 26.64
N ILE A 165 8.82 -5.96 27.01
CA ILE A 165 9.71 -5.82 28.17
C ILE A 165 9.23 -4.65 29.00
N ASP A 166 9.13 -4.81 30.33
CA ASP A 166 8.76 -3.72 31.22
C ASP A 166 9.95 -2.86 31.67
N LYS A 167 9.64 -1.78 32.38
CA LYS A 167 10.61 -0.83 32.93
C LYS A 167 11.59 -1.43 33.93
N THR A 168 11.32 -2.62 34.45
CA THR A 168 12.16 -3.37 35.41
C THR A 168 12.98 -4.47 34.75
N GLY A 169 12.80 -4.69 33.45
CA GLY A 169 13.46 -5.74 32.68
C GLY A 169 12.74 -7.09 32.73
N ASN A 170 11.50 -7.17 33.22
CA ASN A 170 10.72 -8.40 33.06
C ASN A 170 10.31 -8.56 31.60
N VAL A 171 10.40 -9.78 31.12
CA VAL A 171 10.13 -10.15 29.72
C VAL A 171 8.80 -10.90 29.66
N TYR A 172 7.96 -10.50 28.72
CA TYR A 172 6.63 -11.04 28.49
C TYR A 172 6.59 -11.64 27.09
N ILE A 173 6.33 -12.95 27.01
CA ILE A 173 6.30 -13.68 25.76
C ILE A 173 4.91 -14.29 25.56
N PHE A 174 4.28 -13.96 24.44
CA PHE A 174 2.98 -14.51 24.04
C PHE A 174 3.12 -15.31 22.76
N TRP A 175 2.34 -16.38 22.60
CA TRP A 175 2.32 -17.16 21.37
C TRP A 175 0.98 -17.86 21.18
N SER A 176 0.70 -18.30 19.96
CA SER A 176 -0.43 -19.17 19.65
C SER A 176 0.00 -20.62 19.71
N ASP A 177 -0.73 -21.46 20.42
CA ASP A 177 -0.38 -22.85 20.68
C ASP A 177 -1.53 -23.81 20.38
N LEU A 178 -1.22 -24.94 19.71
CA LEU A 178 -2.18 -25.98 19.37
C LEU A 178 -2.23 -27.15 20.38
N ARG A 179 -1.52 -27.08 21.51
CA ARG A 179 -1.39 -28.20 22.47
C ARG A 179 -2.72 -28.72 23.03
N VAL A 180 -3.76 -27.87 23.08
CA VAL A 180 -5.09 -28.21 23.61
C VAL A 180 -6.11 -28.60 22.53
N GLY A 181 -5.65 -28.89 21.31
CA GLY A 181 -6.52 -29.27 20.18
C GLY A 181 -7.16 -28.09 19.43
N ASN A 182 -7.05 -26.88 19.97
CA ASN A 182 -7.37 -25.62 19.29
C ASN A 182 -6.18 -24.65 19.39
N TRP A 183 -6.09 -23.66 18.48
CA TRP A 183 -5.09 -22.59 18.58
C TRP A 183 -5.55 -21.58 19.61
N GLU A 184 -4.76 -21.45 20.67
CA GLU A 184 -5.05 -20.57 21.80
C GLU A 184 -3.83 -19.74 22.14
N ILE A 185 -4.03 -18.55 22.72
CA ILE A 185 -2.92 -17.72 23.19
C ILE A 185 -2.40 -18.26 24.52
N PHE A 186 -1.10 -18.47 24.59
CA PHE A 186 -0.35 -18.78 25.79
C PHE A 186 0.65 -17.67 26.11
N PHE A 187 1.07 -17.64 27.37
CA PHE A 187 1.85 -16.56 27.97
C PHE A 187 2.92 -17.10 28.91
N SER A 188 4.11 -16.49 28.84
CA SER A 188 5.23 -16.70 29.76
C SER A 188 5.77 -15.36 30.25
N LYS A 189 6.18 -15.32 31.52
CA LYS A 189 6.87 -14.19 32.15
C LYS A 189 8.23 -14.64 32.66
N LEU A 190 9.28 -13.96 32.21
CA LEU A 190 10.62 -14.07 32.76
C LEU A 190 10.94 -12.80 33.54
N ASN A 191 11.66 -12.92 34.65
CA ASN A 191 12.21 -11.74 35.31
C ASN A 191 13.49 -11.25 34.61
N SER A 192 14.08 -10.15 35.09
CA SER A 192 15.33 -9.59 34.55
C SER A 192 16.57 -10.49 34.69
N LYS A 193 16.44 -11.63 35.37
CA LYS A 193 17.47 -12.68 35.48
C LYS A 193 17.12 -13.93 34.65
N GLU A 194 16.18 -13.81 33.71
CA GLU A 194 15.69 -14.90 32.85
C GLU A 194 15.03 -16.07 33.59
N ILE A 195 14.67 -15.88 34.86
CA ILE A 195 13.94 -16.90 35.63
C ILE A 195 12.47 -16.82 35.23
N LYS A 196 11.91 -17.96 34.83
CA LYS A 196 10.48 -18.10 34.53
C LYS A 196 9.67 -17.92 35.82
N ILE A 197 8.92 -16.83 35.89
CA ILE A 197 7.96 -16.54 36.97
C ILE A 197 6.61 -17.15 36.64
N ILE A 198 6.21 -17.04 35.37
CA ILE A 198 5.04 -17.71 34.80
C ILE A 198 5.56 -18.50 33.61
N ASP A 199 5.44 -19.82 33.65
CA ASP A 199 5.99 -20.64 32.57
C ASP A 199 5.09 -20.62 31.33
N GLN A 200 3.88 -21.18 31.42
CA GLN A 200 3.02 -21.40 30.25
C GLN A 200 1.52 -21.31 30.61
N GLN A 201 1.00 -20.09 30.75
CA GLN A 201 -0.40 -19.84 31.08
C GLN A 201 -1.25 -19.67 29.83
N ARG A 202 -2.40 -20.37 29.75
CA ARG A 202 -3.39 -20.17 28.69
C ARG A 202 -4.22 -18.91 28.96
N ILE A 203 -4.39 -18.08 27.93
CA ILE A 203 -5.10 -16.79 28.00
C ILE A 203 -6.47 -16.87 27.35
N THR A 204 -6.60 -17.54 26.21
CA THR A 204 -7.86 -17.66 25.48
C THR A 204 -8.47 -19.05 25.64
N TYR A 205 -9.80 -19.11 25.58
CA TYR A 205 -10.58 -20.34 25.72
C TYR A 205 -11.74 -20.30 24.72
N THR A 206 -11.42 -20.21 23.42
CA THR A 206 -12.40 -19.95 22.35
C THR A 206 -12.63 -21.18 21.49
N SER A 207 -13.76 -21.23 20.79
CA SER A 207 -14.02 -22.24 19.75
C SER A 207 -13.42 -21.86 18.39
N THR A 208 -13.07 -20.58 18.21
CA THR A 208 -12.30 -20.05 17.09
C THR A 208 -10.80 -20.09 17.39
N LYS A 209 -9.97 -19.90 16.37
CA LYS A 209 -8.50 -19.92 16.52
C LYS A 209 -7.98 -18.55 16.95
N SER A 210 -7.34 -18.50 18.11
CA SER A 210 -6.64 -17.31 18.60
C SER A 210 -5.20 -17.27 18.06
N LEU A 211 -4.92 -16.27 17.21
CA LEU A 211 -3.72 -16.19 16.40
C LEU A 211 -3.05 -14.82 16.47
N LEU A 212 -1.72 -14.81 16.29
CA LEU A 212 -0.90 -13.59 16.14
C LEU A 212 -1.11 -12.58 17.28
N PRO A 213 -0.81 -12.96 18.54
CA PRO A 213 -0.88 -12.04 19.66
C PRO A 213 0.10 -10.88 19.47
N THR A 214 -0.24 -9.72 19.99
CA THR A 214 0.67 -8.59 20.18
C THR A 214 0.34 -7.91 21.49
N ALA A 215 1.35 -7.74 22.35
CA ALA A 215 1.18 -7.14 23.66
C ALA A 215 2.12 -5.96 23.89
N VAL A 216 1.66 -5.01 24.70
CA VAL A 216 2.49 -3.95 25.28
C VAL A 216 2.22 -3.87 26.79
N VAL A 217 3.25 -3.56 27.57
CA VAL A 217 3.13 -3.32 29.01
C VAL A 217 3.07 -1.82 29.26
N ASP A 218 2.06 -1.38 30.01
CA ASP A 218 1.91 0.03 30.38
C ASP A 218 2.76 0.40 31.59
N SER A 219 2.77 1.67 31.98
CA SER A 219 3.53 2.13 33.15
C SER A 219 2.99 1.64 34.49
N LYS A 220 1.77 1.07 34.53
CA LYS A 220 1.12 0.57 35.74
C LYS A 220 1.35 -0.93 35.94
N GLY A 221 1.96 -1.61 34.97
CA GLY A 221 2.12 -3.06 35.01
C GLY A 221 0.85 -3.79 34.54
N GLU A 222 0.05 -3.16 33.68
CA GLU A 222 -1.01 -3.83 32.93
C GLU A 222 -0.48 -4.25 31.55
N LEU A 223 -0.79 -5.48 31.14
CA LEU A 223 -0.48 -6.00 29.81
C LEU A 223 -1.70 -5.80 28.91
N HIS A 224 -1.56 -4.94 27.92
CA HIS A 224 -2.54 -4.74 26.87
C HIS A 224 -2.27 -5.73 25.75
N LEU A 225 -3.22 -6.63 25.49
CA LEU A 225 -3.06 -7.71 24.54
C LEU A 225 -4.11 -7.57 23.43
N ILE A 226 -3.67 -7.65 22.18
CA ILE A 226 -4.52 -7.84 21.01
C ILE A 226 -4.19 -9.14 20.30
N TRP A 227 -5.18 -9.74 19.65
CA TRP A 227 -5.00 -10.95 18.83
C TRP A 227 -6.08 -11.03 17.76
N LYS A 228 -5.91 -11.98 16.84
CA LYS A 228 -6.88 -12.32 15.80
C LYS A 228 -7.62 -13.58 16.18
N GLU A 229 -8.94 -13.57 16.09
CA GLU A 229 -9.79 -14.75 16.13
C GLU A 229 -10.18 -15.15 14.71
N GLU A 230 -9.75 -16.33 14.27
CA GLU A 230 -10.09 -16.87 12.95
C GLU A 230 -11.16 -17.97 13.06
N CYS A 231 -12.25 -17.78 12.31
CA CYS A 231 -13.24 -18.82 12.10
C CYS A 231 -12.82 -19.67 10.89
N HIS A 232 -12.83 -21.00 11.01
CA HIS A 232 -12.45 -21.86 9.89
C HIS A 232 -13.49 -21.94 8.78
N LEU A 233 -14.77 -21.77 9.14
CA LEU A 233 -15.90 -21.98 8.24
C LEU A 233 -16.25 -20.73 7.42
N SER A 234 -15.74 -19.57 7.82
CA SER A 234 -15.94 -18.30 7.11
C SER A 234 -14.56 -17.68 6.93
N GLN A 235 -14.22 -17.13 5.76
CA GLN A 235 -12.94 -16.42 5.54
C GLN A 235 -12.81 -15.10 6.35
N THR A 236 -13.57 -15.02 7.44
CA THR A 236 -13.75 -13.91 8.34
C THR A 236 -12.88 -14.12 9.57
N ALA A 237 -12.23 -13.04 9.98
CA ALA A 237 -11.51 -12.99 11.23
C ALA A 237 -11.87 -11.72 11.98
N PHE A 238 -11.60 -11.69 13.27
CA PHE A 238 -11.88 -10.55 14.13
C PHE A 238 -10.66 -10.18 14.95
N VAL A 239 -10.43 -8.89 15.16
CA VAL A 239 -9.41 -8.42 16.10
C VAL A 239 -10.05 -8.27 17.47
N TYR A 240 -9.42 -8.83 18.49
CA TYR A 240 -9.83 -8.74 19.89
C TYR A 240 -8.78 -8.02 20.72
N TYR A 241 -9.22 -7.48 21.86
CA TYR A 241 -8.42 -6.75 22.83
C TYR A 241 -8.79 -7.16 24.25
N THR A 242 -7.80 -7.31 25.13
CA THR A 242 -7.98 -7.50 26.58
C THR A 242 -6.85 -6.86 27.38
N ILE A 243 -7.02 -6.83 28.69
CA ILE A 243 -6.01 -6.38 29.65
C ILE A 243 -5.73 -7.52 30.63
N LEU A 244 -4.46 -7.84 30.85
CA LEU A 244 -3.99 -8.81 31.83
C LEU A 244 -3.17 -8.12 32.92
N ASP A 245 -3.15 -8.69 34.11
CA ASP A 245 -2.24 -8.29 35.18
C ASP A 245 -0.84 -8.82 34.88
N ALA A 246 0.17 -7.96 34.89
CA ALA A 246 1.53 -8.36 34.51
C ALA A 246 2.25 -9.20 35.58
N GLN A 247 1.72 -9.29 36.80
CA GLN A 247 2.30 -10.12 37.87
C GLN A 247 1.74 -11.53 37.84
N THR A 248 0.44 -11.67 37.60
CA THR A 248 -0.26 -12.96 37.66
C THR A 248 -0.63 -13.55 36.30
N GLY A 249 -0.58 -12.76 35.23
CA GLY A 249 -1.04 -13.15 33.89
C GLY A 249 -2.57 -13.28 33.77
N THR A 250 -3.33 -12.96 34.82
CA THR A 250 -4.79 -13.12 34.83
C THR A 250 -5.50 -11.99 34.10
N SER A 251 -6.61 -12.29 33.42
CA SER A 251 -7.40 -11.28 32.71
C SER A 251 -8.09 -10.33 33.68
N ILE A 252 -7.76 -9.03 33.59
CA ILE A 252 -8.40 -7.95 34.36
C ILE A 252 -9.77 -7.61 33.75
N LYS A 253 -9.84 -7.57 32.42
CA LYS A 253 -11.07 -7.28 31.68
C LYS A 253 -11.44 -8.45 30.79
N LYS A 254 -12.72 -8.59 30.46
CA LYS A 254 -13.16 -9.56 29.45
C LYS A 254 -12.69 -9.12 28.05
N PRO A 255 -12.29 -10.07 27.18
CA PRO A 255 -12.00 -9.81 25.78
C PRO A 255 -13.10 -9.01 25.08
N ARG A 256 -12.72 -7.98 24.33
CA ARG A 256 -13.63 -7.16 23.51
C ARG A 256 -13.23 -7.20 22.05
N ARG A 257 -14.22 -7.34 21.18
CA ARG A 257 -14.04 -7.31 19.73
C ARG A 257 -13.81 -5.86 19.28
N LEU A 258 -12.67 -5.62 18.63
CA LEU A 258 -12.31 -4.35 18.04
C LEU A 258 -12.96 -4.18 16.66
N GLY A 259 -12.95 -5.21 15.82
CA GLY A 259 -13.57 -5.15 14.50
C GLY A 259 -13.33 -6.36 13.62
N GLN A 260 -13.85 -6.32 12.39
CA GLN A 260 -13.76 -7.40 11.41
C GLN A 260 -12.60 -7.20 10.43
N THR A 261 -11.81 -8.25 10.26
CA THR A 261 -10.72 -8.39 9.30
C THR A 261 -10.96 -9.66 8.46
N ARG A 262 -9.97 -10.08 7.66
CA ARG A 262 -10.02 -11.35 6.91
C ARG A 262 -9.00 -12.34 7.40
N PHE A 263 -9.27 -13.60 7.07
CA PHE A 263 -8.23 -14.61 7.04
C PHE A 263 -7.10 -14.11 6.12
N ALA A 264 -5.92 -13.98 6.69
CA ALA A 264 -4.72 -13.60 5.97
C ALA A 264 -3.59 -14.50 6.47
N ARG A 265 -2.88 -15.15 5.54
CA ARG A 265 -1.63 -15.90 5.81
C ARG A 265 -0.46 -14.94 6.13
N GLU A 266 -0.77 -13.79 6.70
CA GLU A 266 0.21 -12.77 7.08
C GLU A 266 0.98 -13.27 8.31
N THR A 267 2.29 -13.04 8.30
CA THR A 267 3.16 -13.37 9.44
C THR A 267 3.14 -12.28 10.51
N ARG A 268 2.67 -11.07 10.19
CA ARG A 268 2.47 -9.96 11.12
C ARG A 268 0.98 -9.63 11.23
N GLY A 269 0.45 -9.74 12.44
CA GLY A 269 -0.93 -9.41 12.77
C GLY A 269 -1.13 -7.91 12.99
N PRO A 270 -2.28 -7.52 13.57
CA PRO A 270 -2.48 -6.14 14.02
C PRO A 270 -1.38 -5.73 15.00
N ARG A 271 -0.97 -4.45 14.98
CA ARG A 271 0.09 -3.92 15.85
C ARG A 271 -0.49 -2.97 16.88
N LEU A 272 -0.11 -3.16 18.13
CA LEU A 272 -0.48 -2.34 19.28
C LEU A 272 0.76 -1.59 19.76
N ILE A 273 0.60 -0.30 20.02
CA ILE A 273 1.61 0.57 20.63
C ILE A 273 0.98 1.39 21.75
N ALA A 274 1.81 1.82 22.71
CA ALA A 274 1.45 2.77 23.75
C ALA A 274 2.31 4.03 23.61
N ASN A 275 1.72 5.21 23.82
CA ASN A 275 2.49 6.44 23.96
C ASN A 275 3.03 6.61 25.40
N ARG A 276 3.77 7.69 25.67
CA ARG A 276 4.33 7.98 27.01
C ARG A 276 3.26 8.16 28.10
N ASP A 277 2.05 8.57 27.72
CA ASP A 277 0.90 8.78 28.61
C ASP A 277 0.04 7.51 28.80
N ASN A 278 0.46 6.38 28.22
CA ASN A 278 -0.27 5.10 28.14
C ASN A 278 -1.56 5.15 27.31
N ASN A 279 -1.71 6.12 26.39
CA ASN A 279 -2.72 6.03 25.34
C ASN A 279 -2.32 4.93 24.36
N LEU A 280 -3.30 4.09 24.01
CA LEU A 280 -3.07 2.87 23.25
C LEU A 280 -3.61 3.02 21.83
N TYR A 281 -2.81 2.61 20.86
CA TYR A 281 -3.16 2.70 19.45
C TYR A 281 -2.93 1.37 18.77
N VAL A 282 -3.90 0.97 17.96
CA VAL A 282 -3.86 -0.24 17.15
C VAL A 282 -3.91 0.13 15.69
N VAL A 283 -2.94 -0.34 14.91
CA VAL A 283 -3.01 -0.33 13.46
C VAL A 283 -3.35 -1.73 12.95
N TRP A 284 -4.38 -1.84 12.13
CA TRP A 284 -4.91 -3.12 11.67
C TRP A 284 -5.66 -3.02 10.35
N ASN A 285 -5.78 -4.14 9.66
CA ASN A 285 -6.51 -4.24 8.39
C ASN A 285 -8.00 -4.52 8.67
N ARG A 286 -8.88 -3.62 8.27
CA ARG A 286 -10.33 -3.73 8.43
C ARG A 286 -11.01 -4.07 7.10
N VAL A 287 -12.02 -4.95 7.16
CA VAL A 287 -12.95 -5.14 6.04
C VAL A 287 -13.88 -3.93 5.97
N ILE A 288 -13.86 -3.24 4.84
CA ILE A 288 -14.85 -2.19 4.53
C ILE A 288 -15.68 -2.69 3.35
N ALA A 289 -17.00 -2.75 3.54
CA ALA A 289 -17.94 -3.14 2.49
C ALA A 289 -17.80 -2.17 1.30
N GLY A 290 -17.52 -2.71 0.11
CA GLY A 290 -17.48 -1.97 -1.13
C GLY A 290 -18.61 -2.40 -2.06
N THR A 291 -19.10 -1.50 -2.91
CA THR A 291 -20.19 -1.71 -3.87
C THR A 291 -19.76 -2.54 -5.10
N GLY A 292 -18.94 -3.57 -4.94
CA GLY A 292 -18.42 -4.38 -6.06
C GLY A 292 -17.88 -5.75 -5.64
N VAL A 293 -17.50 -6.57 -6.63
CA VAL A 293 -17.23 -8.03 -6.52
C VAL A 293 -16.01 -8.41 -5.64
N HIS A 294 -15.27 -7.45 -5.07
CA HIS A 294 -14.17 -7.74 -4.15
C HIS A 294 -14.15 -6.79 -2.94
N GLU A 295 -14.43 -7.33 -1.74
CA GLU A 295 -14.16 -6.65 -0.47
C GLU A 295 -12.66 -6.34 -0.33
N LYS A 296 -12.31 -5.07 -0.10
CA LYS A 296 -10.92 -4.62 0.08
C LYS A 296 -10.61 -4.45 1.57
N LEU A 297 -9.40 -4.82 1.97
CA LEU A 297 -8.86 -4.51 3.31
C LEU A 297 -8.32 -3.09 3.33
N ARG A 298 -8.86 -2.23 4.20
CA ARG A 298 -8.32 -0.90 4.47
C ARG A 298 -7.56 -0.87 5.77
N LEU A 299 -6.53 -0.05 5.80
CA LEU A 299 -5.75 0.18 7.00
C LEU A 299 -6.50 1.11 7.94
N VAL A 300 -6.63 0.75 9.22
CA VAL A 300 -7.31 1.58 10.22
C VAL A 300 -6.41 1.79 11.42
N LEU A 301 -6.24 3.05 11.80
CA LEU A 301 -5.66 3.45 13.08
C LEU A 301 -6.80 3.60 14.09
N THR A 302 -6.76 2.85 15.18
CA THR A 302 -7.77 2.85 16.24
C THR A 302 -7.14 3.19 17.57
N GLU A 303 -7.67 4.19 18.25
CA GLU A 303 -7.33 4.47 19.64
C GLU A 303 -8.20 3.63 20.58
N ILE A 304 -7.59 3.07 21.61
CA ILE A 304 -8.26 2.42 22.71
C ILE A 304 -8.39 3.42 23.85
N LEU A 305 -9.59 3.97 24.00
CA LEU A 305 -9.91 4.96 25.02
C LEU A 305 -10.01 4.30 26.41
N PRO A 306 -9.86 5.10 27.49
CA PRO A 306 -10.18 4.67 28.85
C PRO A 306 -11.55 3.97 28.93
N GLY A 307 -11.63 2.92 29.73
CA GLY A 307 -12.82 2.07 29.80
C GLY A 307 -12.95 1.05 28.65
N GLY A 308 -11.98 0.99 27.72
CA GLY A 308 -11.90 -0.01 26.65
C GLY A 308 -12.88 0.23 25.51
N ARG A 309 -13.16 1.51 25.21
CA ARG A 309 -13.91 1.93 24.02
C ARG A 309 -12.93 2.10 22.85
N PHE A 310 -13.39 1.84 21.63
CA PHE A 310 -12.56 1.96 20.43
C PHE A 310 -13.01 3.15 19.58
N GLN A 311 -12.05 3.96 19.14
CA GLN A 311 -12.31 5.08 18.23
C GLN A 311 -11.37 4.98 17.02
N ALA A 312 -11.94 4.89 15.81
CA ALA A 312 -11.15 4.98 14.59
C ALA A 312 -10.68 6.43 14.40
N ARG A 313 -9.36 6.62 14.33
CA ARG A 313 -8.71 7.93 14.12
C ARG A 313 -8.45 8.21 12.65
N ALA A 314 -8.01 7.20 11.90
CA ALA A 314 -7.75 7.33 10.48
C ALA A 314 -8.05 6.02 9.73
N THR A 315 -8.38 6.14 8.45
CA THR A 315 -8.51 5.02 7.51
C THR A 315 -7.73 5.33 6.24
N MET A 316 -6.89 4.42 5.79
CA MET A 316 -5.99 4.59 4.64
C MET A 316 -6.01 3.34 3.75
N GLY A 317 -5.36 3.43 2.59
CA GLY A 317 -5.22 2.33 1.66
C GLY A 317 -6.31 2.36 0.59
N THR A 318 -5.92 2.78 -0.61
CA THR A 318 -6.73 2.71 -1.83
C THR A 318 -6.85 1.28 -2.39
N GLY A 319 -5.85 0.44 -2.13
CA GLY A 319 -5.80 -0.99 -2.45
C GLY A 319 -6.04 -1.91 -1.25
N SER A 320 -5.85 -3.22 -1.46
CA SER A 320 -5.89 -4.18 -0.34
C SER A 320 -4.59 -4.07 0.46
N THR A 321 -4.71 -3.76 1.74
CA THR A 321 -3.58 -3.50 2.66
C THR A 321 -3.16 -4.75 3.44
N HIS A 322 -1.85 -4.85 3.75
CA HIS A 322 -1.21 -6.02 4.32
C HIS A 322 -0.05 -5.63 5.26
N SER A 323 0.12 -6.39 6.35
CA SER A 323 1.27 -6.31 7.26
C SER A 323 1.64 -4.90 7.71
N PRO A 324 0.69 -4.15 8.31
CA PRO A 324 0.97 -2.78 8.73
C PRO A 324 1.94 -2.72 9.92
N TYR A 325 2.66 -1.61 9.99
CA TYR A 325 3.55 -1.28 11.09
C TYR A 325 3.40 0.20 11.43
N ILE A 326 3.51 0.53 12.71
CA ILE A 326 3.32 1.88 13.24
C ILE A 326 4.43 2.19 14.23
N VAL A 327 4.91 3.42 14.20
CA VAL A 327 5.77 4.01 15.22
C VAL A 327 5.27 5.41 15.58
N LEU A 328 5.41 5.78 16.84
CA LEU A 328 5.17 7.13 17.34
C LEU A 328 6.47 7.92 17.28
N THR A 329 6.44 9.03 16.57
CA THR A 329 7.51 10.05 16.59
C THR A 329 7.59 10.71 17.96
N HIS A 330 8.73 11.33 18.27
CA HIS A 330 8.91 12.07 19.53
C HIS A 330 7.98 13.30 19.63
N THR A 331 7.47 13.79 18.50
CA THR A 331 6.48 14.88 18.42
C THR A 331 5.03 14.41 18.60
N GLY A 332 4.79 13.10 18.73
CA GLY A 332 3.44 12.53 18.92
C GLY A 332 2.68 12.25 17.61
N GLN A 333 3.33 12.35 16.46
CA GLN A 333 2.76 11.94 15.16
C GLN A 333 2.96 10.44 14.94
N PHE A 334 2.00 9.80 14.29
CA PHE A 334 2.06 8.40 13.87
C PHE A 334 2.69 8.28 12.48
N SER A 335 3.80 7.57 12.40
CA SER A 335 4.38 7.12 11.14
C SER A 335 3.93 5.69 10.87
N ILE A 336 3.19 5.48 9.79
CA ILE A 336 2.58 4.19 9.46
C ILE A 336 3.09 3.73 8.10
N VAL A 337 3.51 2.47 8.04
CA VAL A 337 3.92 1.79 6.80
C VAL A 337 3.13 0.52 6.59
N TRP A 338 2.82 0.19 5.34
CA TRP A 338 2.10 -1.03 4.99
C TRP A 338 2.49 -1.53 3.60
N ALA A 339 2.23 -2.81 3.34
CA ALA A 339 2.26 -3.34 2.00
C ALA A 339 0.85 -3.23 1.39
N GLN A 340 0.75 -2.83 0.13
CA GLN A 340 -0.53 -2.69 -0.57
C GLN A 340 -0.50 -3.45 -1.89
N SER A 341 -1.57 -4.21 -2.14
CA SER A 341 -1.75 -4.94 -3.39
C SER A 341 -2.30 -4.02 -4.48
N VAL A 342 -1.54 -3.88 -5.56
CA VAL A 342 -1.88 -3.14 -6.78
C VAL A 342 -1.55 -4.06 -7.97
N ALA A 343 -2.55 -4.38 -8.79
CA ALA A 343 -2.41 -5.29 -9.94
C ALA A 343 -1.69 -6.63 -9.62
N ARG A 344 -2.04 -7.26 -8.50
CA ARG A 344 -1.43 -8.52 -7.97
C ARG A 344 0.04 -8.41 -7.53
N ARG A 345 0.62 -7.20 -7.49
CA ARG A 345 1.94 -6.91 -6.93
C ARG A 345 1.78 -6.19 -5.59
N LEU A 346 2.79 -6.32 -4.72
CA LEU A 346 2.80 -5.65 -3.42
C LEU A 346 3.82 -4.51 -3.44
N TYR A 347 3.40 -3.32 -3.03
CA TYR A 347 4.27 -2.15 -2.89
C TYR A 347 4.23 -1.63 -1.46
N ILE A 348 5.31 -1.00 -1.03
CA ILE A 348 5.41 -0.36 0.28
C ILE A 348 4.87 1.06 0.18
N TYR A 349 3.95 1.38 1.09
CA TYR A 349 3.34 2.69 1.26
C TYR A 349 3.62 3.24 2.65
N TYR A 350 3.58 4.56 2.76
CA TYR A 350 3.80 5.32 3.97
C TYR A 350 2.76 6.43 4.12
N ALA A 351 2.38 6.73 5.37
CA ALA A 351 1.62 7.91 5.74
C ALA A 351 2.07 8.44 7.10
N LEU A 352 1.99 9.76 7.25
CA LEU A 352 2.22 10.48 8.50
C LEU A 352 0.89 11.05 8.99
N ILE A 353 0.55 10.79 10.24
CA ILE A 353 -0.72 11.19 10.86
C ILE A 353 -0.43 11.95 12.15
N GLU A 354 -1.14 13.03 12.43
CA GLU A 354 -1.07 13.72 13.72
C GLU A 354 -1.68 12.89 14.85
N GLY A 355 -1.34 13.23 16.09
CA GLY A 355 -1.90 12.61 17.29
C GLY A 355 -3.44 12.59 17.32
N GLU A 356 -4.08 13.60 16.74
CA GLU A 356 -5.56 13.71 16.67
C GLU A 356 -6.21 12.84 15.58
N GLY A 357 -5.41 12.26 14.67
CA GLY A 357 -5.87 11.45 13.55
C GLY A 357 -5.90 12.17 12.19
N ASN A 358 -5.49 13.44 12.13
CA ASN A 358 -5.39 14.18 10.87
C ASN A 358 -4.24 13.64 10.02
N VAL A 359 -4.47 13.41 8.73
CA VAL A 359 -3.43 12.96 7.81
C VAL A 359 -2.55 14.15 7.44
N VAL A 360 -1.29 14.15 7.91
CA VAL A 360 -0.27 15.18 7.59
C VAL A 360 0.28 14.92 6.20
N GLN A 361 0.71 13.69 5.95
CA GLN A 361 1.22 13.25 4.66
C GLN A 361 0.30 12.16 4.12
N GLN A 362 -0.26 12.43 2.94
CA GLN A 362 -1.09 11.47 2.21
C GLN A 362 -0.30 10.20 1.85
N GLU A 363 -1.04 9.13 1.56
CA GLU A 363 -0.45 7.84 1.20
C GLU A 363 0.58 7.98 0.07
N THR A 364 1.85 7.73 0.40
CA THR A 364 3.00 7.90 -0.50
C THR A 364 3.58 6.52 -0.81
N ARG A 365 3.79 6.21 -2.09
CA ARG A 365 4.45 4.95 -2.49
C ARG A 365 5.96 5.12 -2.36
N LEU A 366 6.61 4.18 -1.69
CA LEU A 366 8.06 4.21 -1.43
C LEU A 366 8.87 3.21 -2.26
N SER A 367 8.26 2.09 -2.70
CA SER A 367 8.98 1.03 -3.44
C SER A 367 8.77 1.11 -4.96
N VAL A 368 9.86 1.02 -5.73
CA VAL A 368 9.89 0.98 -7.21
C VAL A 368 9.85 -0.43 -7.79
N GLU A 369 10.51 -1.41 -7.15
CA GLU A 369 10.84 -2.70 -7.76
C GLU A 369 9.61 -3.55 -8.15
N GLU A 370 9.75 -4.32 -9.23
CA GLU A 370 8.74 -5.29 -9.69
C GLU A 370 8.53 -6.46 -8.72
N CYS A 371 9.45 -6.62 -7.77
CA CYS A 371 9.43 -7.65 -6.76
C CYS A 371 8.68 -7.14 -5.51
N GLY A 372 7.77 -7.97 -4.99
CA GLY A 372 6.75 -7.53 -4.04
C GLY A 372 7.32 -7.17 -2.67
N GLY A 373 7.31 -5.87 -2.33
CA GLY A 373 7.65 -5.38 -1.01
C GLY A 373 6.76 -5.98 0.07
N ARG A 374 7.36 -6.62 1.07
CA ARG A 374 6.67 -7.35 2.14
C ARG A 374 7.25 -7.01 3.51
N LEU A 375 6.39 -7.08 4.52
CA LEU A 375 6.76 -6.96 5.94
C LEU A 375 7.52 -5.66 6.27
N PRO A 376 7.00 -4.49 5.86
CA PRO A 376 7.64 -3.22 6.19
C PRO A 376 7.69 -3.03 7.71
N LEU A 377 8.74 -2.37 8.16
CA LEU A 377 9.00 -2.02 9.55
C LEU A 377 9.61 -0.63 9.58
N ILE A 378 9.06 0.25 10.41
CA ILE A 378 9.54 1.63 10.53
C ILE A 378 9.93 1.90 11.98
N LEU A 379 11.05 2.61 12.16
CA LEU A 379 11.59 3.04 13.44
C LEU A 379 11.88 4.54 13.38
N VAL A 380 11.96 5.15 14.56
CA VAL A 380 12.31 6.56 14.74
C VAL A 380 13.56 6.63 15.61
N ASP A 381 14.51 7.47 15.22
CA ASP A 381 15.71 7.74 16.00
C ASP A 381 15.52 8.90 16.98
N SER A 382 16.52 9.15 17.83
CA SER A 382 16.49 10.21 18.85
C SER A 382 16.30 11.63 18.27
N ASN A 383 16.66 11.82 16.99
CA ASN A 383 16.51 13.06 16.23
C ASN A 383 15.18 13.14 15.46
N ASN A 384 14.26 12.22 15.72
CA ASN A 384 12.95 12.14 15.07
C ASN A 384 13.02 11.83 13.57
N ARG A 385 14.11 11.22 13.10
CA ARG A 385 14.30 10.76 11.72
C ARG A 385 13.76 9.34 11.60
N LEU A 386 13.16 9.05 10.46
CA LEU A 386 12.51 7.78 10.15
C LEU A 386 13.43 6.83 9.41
N HIS A 387 13.38 5.56 9.79
CA HIS A 387 14.18 4.46 9.26
C HIS A 387 13.25 3.30 8.89
N LEU A 388 13.21 2.92 7.61
CA LEU A 388 12.29 1.94 7.07
C LEU A 388 13.06 0.73 6.52
N PHE A 389 12.64 -0.46 6.95
CA PHE A 389 13.17 -1.75 6.52
C PHE A 389 12.05 -2.58 5.92
N TRP A 390 12.30 -3.26 4.81
CA TRP A 390 11.35 -4.23 4.28
C TRP A 390 12.07 -5.37 3.55
N LYS A 391 11.34 -6.46 3.38
CA LYS A 391 11.80 -7.61 2.63
C LYS A 391 11.31 -7.49 1.20
N ASP A 392 12.20 -7.71 0.25
CA ASP A 392 11.84 -7.91 -1.14
C ASP A 392 12.16 -9.34 -1.60
N VAL A 393 11.37 -9.89 -2.50
CA VAL A 393 11.54 -11.24 -3.06
C VAL A 393 12.30 -11.14 -4.37
N ALA A 394 13.60 -11.40 -4.31
CA ALA A 394 14.40 -11.52 -5.52
C ALA A 394 14.05 -12.80 -6.31
N GLY A 395 14.25 -12.77 -7.63
CA GLY A 395 14.12 -13.95 -8.50
C GLY A 395 14.91 -15.17 -7.99
N ALA A 396 14.53 -16.37 -8.44
CA ALA A 396 15.10 -17.65 -8.02
C ALA A 396 14.97 -17.97 -6.51
N GLY A 397 13.92 -17.44 -5.87
CA GLY A 397 13.60 -17.75 -4.47
C GLY A 397 14.51 -17.06 -3.46
N ARG A 398 15.29 -16.06 -3.86
CA ARG A 398 16.11 -15.22 -2.98
C ARG A 398 15.28 -14.11 -2.35
N SER A 399 15.84 -13.41 -1.37
CA SER A 399 15.22 -12.23 -0.80
C SER A 399 16.26 -11.18 -0.45
N HIS A 400 15.87 -9.92 -0.53
CA HIS A 400 16.69 -8.78 -0.14
C HIS A 400 16.09 -8.17 1.11
N LEU A 401 16.96 -7.73 2.02
CA LEU A 401 16.58 -6.78 3.06
C LEU A 401 16.94 -5.39 2.54
N LEU A 402 15.91 -4.58 2.35
CA LEU A 402 16.03 -3.22 1.84
C LEU A 402 15.84 -2.23 2.99
N TYR A 403 16.50 -1.08 2.87
CA TYR A 403 16.54 -0.02 3.86
C TYR A 403 16.45 1.35 3.19
N MET A 404 15.73 2.27 3.83
CA MET A 404 15.68 3.68 3.47
C MET A 404 15.49 4.53 4.73
N ASN A 405 15.94 5.77 4.68
CA ASN A 405 15.82 6.70 5.81
C ASN A 405 15.44 8.10 5.37
N THR A 406 15.21 8.98 6.33
CA THR A 406 14.99 10.43 6.10
C THR A 406 16.21 11.28 6.49
N VAL A 407 17.33 10.63 6.84
CA VAL A 407 18.58 11.28 7.23
C VAL A 407 19.28 11.90 6.03
N SER A 408 19.32 11.15 4.91
CA SER A 408 20.00 11.56 3.68
C SER A 408 19.02 11.56 2.50
N PRO A 409 18.12 12.55 2.39
CA PRO A 409 17.16 12.64 1.30
C PRO A 409 17.86 12.65 -0.06
N ALA A 410 17.44 11.77 -0.96
CA ALA A 410 17.92 11.75 -2.33
C ALA A 410 16.87 12.39 -3.24
N SER A 411 17.31 13.19 -4.21
CA SER A 411 16.41 13.62 -5.29
C SER A 411 16.02 12.39 -6.11
N PRO A 412 14.72 12.09 -6.26
CA PRO A 412 14.30 10.95 -7.07
C PRO A 412 14.74 11.13 -8.52
N SER A 413 15.08 10.02 -9.19
CA SER A 413 15.28 10.08 -10.64
C SER A 413 13.95 10.37 -11.34
N VAL A 414 14.00 10.95 -12.54
CA VAL A 414 12.81 11.18 -13.38
C VAL A 414 12.03 9.88 -13.61
N TRP A 415 12.72 8.75 -13.76
CA TRP A 415 12.10 7.43 -13.89
C TRP A 415 11.36 6.99 -12.63
N ALA A 416 11.93 7.26 -11.45
CA ALA A 416 11.29 6.98 -10.17
C ALA A 416 10.03 7.84 -9.97
N HIS A 417 10.06 9.12 -10.36
CA HIS A 417 8.84 9.94 -10.40
C HIS A 417 7.76 9.37 -11.32
N LEU A 418 8.14 8.72 -12.43
CA LEU A 418 7.19 8.04 -13.32
C LEU A 418 6.76 6.66 -12.81
N GLY A 419 7.25 6.22 -11.64
CA GLY A 419 6.96 4.90 -11.07
C GLY A 419 7.60 3.74 -11.85
N LEU A 420 8.63 4.02 -12.66
CA LEU A 420 9.32 3.07 -13.53
C LEU A 420 10.60 2.54 -12.88
N ASP A 421 10.95 1.29 -13.20
CA ASP A 421 12.14 0.63 -12.68
C ASP A 421 13.42 1.30 -13.19
N THR A 422 14.24 1.79 -12.26
CA THR A 422 15.52 2.45 -12.55
C THR A 422 16.64 1.49 -12.90
N THR A 423 16.47 0.19 -12.67
CA THR A 423 17.51 -0.82 -12.88
C THR A 423 17.56 -1.37 -14.31
N ASN A 424 16.48 -1.19 -15.09
CA ASN A 424 16.41 -1.60 -16.50
C ASN A 424 15.74 -0.54 -17.39
N PRO A 425 16.47 0.53 -17.75
CA PRO A 425 15.91 1.63 -18.56
C PRO A 425 15.47 1.17 -19.96
N ALA A 426 16.07 0.11 -20.52
CA ALA A 426 15.66 -0.45 -21.80
C ALA A 426 14.25 -1.06 -21.73
N TYR A 427 13.93 -1.77 -20.63
CA TYR A 427 12.58 -2.29 -20.40
C TYR A 427 11.56 -1.17 -20.19
N ALA A 428 11.93 -0.10 -19.47
CA ALA A 428 11.08 1.08 -19.31
C ALA A 428 10.78 1.78 -20.65
N ILE A 429 11.78 1.91 -21.52
CA ILE A 429 11.63 2.45 -22.89
C ILE A 429 10.74 1.55 -23.75
N ILE A 430 10.89 0.21 -23.64
CA ILE A 430 10.03 -0.75 -24.35
C ILE A 430 8.60 -0.67 -23.83
N GLN A 431 8.37 -0.54 -22.52
CA GLN A 431 7.02 -0.37 -21.98
C GLN A 431 6.39 0.95 -22.44
N LEU A 432 7.11 2.06 -22.39
CA LEU A 432 6.65 3.36 -22.91
C LEU A 432 6.38 3.29 -24.42
N GLY A 433 7.24 2.60 -25.17
CA GLY A 433 7.08 2.35 -26.60
C GLY A 433 5.87 1.48 -26.92
N PHE A 434 5.64 0.41 -26.16
CA PHE A 434 4.49 -0.48 -26.31
C PHE A 434 3.19 0.22 -25.92
N HIS A 435 3.21 1.03 -24.85
CA HIS A 435 2.10 1.91 -24.48
C HIS A 435 1.83 2.92 -25.59
N GLY A 436 2.86 3.53 -26.18
CA GLY A 436 2.74 4.42 -27.33
C GLY A 436 2.14 3.73 -28.55
N ILE A 437 2.62 2.53 -28.91
CA ILE A 437 2.16 1.76 -30.07
C ILE A 437 0.72 1.28 -29.88
N THR A 438 0.36 0.79 -28.70
CA THR A 438 -1.02 0.37 -28.38
C THR A 438 -1.97 1.56 -28.34
N THR A 439 -1.52 2.71 -27.84
CA THR A 439 -2.30 3.96 -27.84
C THR A 439 -2.50 4.50 -29.25
N ILE A 440 -1.46 4.50 -30.08
CA ILE A 440 -1.53 4.89 -31.50
C ILE A 440 -2.42 3.91 -32.28
N GLY A 441 -2.29 2.60 -32.01
CA GLY A 441 -3.11 1.56 -32.62
C GLY A 441 -4.60 1.67 -32.25
N ALA A 442 -4.90 1.93 -30.97
CA ALA A 442 -6.26 2.17 -30.50
C ALA A 442 -6.84 3.47 -31.10
N ALA A 443 -6.06 4.55 -31.16
CA ALA A 443 -6.44 5.79 -31.82
C ALA A 443 -6.69 5.59 -33.32
N PHE A 444 -5.87 4.77 -33.99
CA PHE A 444 -6.04 4.44 -35.41
C PHE A 444 -7.31 3.64 -35.65
N ILE A 445 -7.57 2.60 -34.86
CA ILE A 445 -8.80 1.80 -34.94
C ILE A 445 -10.03 2.67 -34.67
N ALA A 446 -10.00 3.52 -33.64
CA ALA A 446 -11.07 4.47 -33.34
C ALA A 446 -11.30 5.45 -34.50
N THR A 447 -10.23 5.90 -35.16
CA THR A 447 -10.31 6.77 -36.34
C THR A 447 -10.95 6.04 -37.51
N VAL A 448 -10.50 4.82 -37.82
CA VAL A 448 -11.03 3.99 -38.93
C VAL A 448 -12.51 3.65 -38.72
N LEU A 449 -12.89 3.26 -37.50
CA LEU A 449 -14.29 2.97 -37.15
C LEU A 449 -15.19 4.22 -37.20
N SER A 450 -14.59 5.42 -37.12
CA SER A 450 -15.30 6.70 -37.25
C SER A 450 -15.46 7.15 -38.70
N ILE A 451 -14.69 6.61 -39.65
CA ILE A 451 -14.76 6.99 -41.09
C ILE A 451 -16.16 6.82 -41.67
N PRO A 452 -16.89 5.69 -41.46
CA PRO A 452 -18.25 5.53 -41.98
C PRO A 452 -19.21 6.57 -41.42
N ALA A 453 -19.10 6.89 -40.13
CA ALA A 453 -19.94 7.90 -39.47
C ALA A 453 -19.65 9.31 -40.00
N ILE A 454 -18.38 9.65 -40.20
CA ILE A 454 -17.95 10.93 -40.79
C ILE A 454 -18.44 11.02 -42.24
N ALA A 455 -18.28 9.95 -43.02
CA ALA A 455 -18.75 9.88 -44.41
C ALA A 455 -20.28 10.02 -44.50
N LEU A 456 -21.02 9.37 -43.60
CA LEU A 456 -22.49 9.49 -43.52
C LEU A 456 -22.89 10.93 -43.18
N THR A 457 -22.21 11.55 -42.21
CA THR A 457 -22.45 12.94 -41.79
C THR A 457 -22.14 13.93 -42.91
N PHE A 458 -21.08 13.68 -43.69
CA PHE A 458 -20.69 14.49 -44.84
C PHE A 458 -21.68 14.34 -46.02
N LEU A 459 -22.09 13.11 -46.35
CA LEU A 459 -23.16 12.83 -47.31
C LEU A 459 -24.48 13.50 -46.90
N PHE A 460 -24.82 13.45 -45.61
CA PHE A 460 -25.98 14.16 -45.06
C PHE A 460 -25.87 15.68 -45.18
N GLY A 461 -24.67 16.24 -44.94
CA GLY A 461 -24.37 17.66 -45.15
C GLY A 461 -24.54 18.09 -46.62
N ILE A 462 -24.12 17.25 -47.57
CA ILE A 462 -24.34 17.50 -49.00
C ILE A 462 -25.83 17.46 -49.35
N LEU A 463 -26.57 16.47 -48.84
CA LEU A 463 -28.03 16.38 -49.05
C LEU A 463 -28.78 17.60 -48.45
N LEU A 464 -28.30 18.12 -47.33
CA LEU A 464 -28.79 19.35 -46.71
C LEU A 464 -28.56 20.61 -47.56
N THR A 465 -27.41 20.72 -48.23
CA THR A 465 -27.10 21.88 -49.09
C THR A 465 -27.81 21.84 -50.44
N LYS A 466 -28.07 20.65 -50.98
CA LYS A 466 -28.69 20.47 -52.31
C LYS A 466 -30.22 20.33 -52.30
N SER A 467 -30.83 19.85 -51.22
CA SER A 467 -32.29 19.71 -51.17
C SER A 467 -32.98 21.07 -50.94
N ALA A 468 -33.90 21.46 -51.84
CA ALA A 468 -34.75 22.63 -51.67
C ALA A 468 -35.66 22.53 -50.41
N PHE A 469 -35.83 21.31 -49.89
CA PHE A 469 -36.65 20.96 -48.73
C PHE A 469 -36.11 21.51 -47.40
N ALA A 470 -34.78 21.57 -47.22
CA ALA A 470 -34.16 22.07 -45.98
C ALA A 470 -34.21 23.60 -45.81
N ARG A 471 -34.55 24.33 -46.89
CA ARG A 471 -34.64 25.80 -46.90
C ARG A 471 -36.03 26.33 -46.55
N ARG A 472 -37.09 25.50 -46.55
CA ARG A 472 -38.48 26.01 -46.51
C ARG A 472 -39.24 25.79 -45.20
N VAL A 473 -38.80 24.92 -44.29
CA VAL A 473 -39.57 24.60 -43.07
C VAL A 473 -38.63 24.50 -41.86
N ARG A 474 -38.80 25.36 -40.84
CA ARG A 474 -37.97 25.36 -39.61
C ARG A 474 -38.03 24.02 -38.85
N GLY A 475 -39.13 23.28 -38.96
CA GLY A 475 -39.31 21.98 -38.31
C GLY A 475 -38.42 20.85 -38.86
N SER A 476 -38.06 20.88 -40.14
CA SER A 476 -37.21 19.84 -40.74
C SER A 476 -35.75 19.98 -40.31
N GLN A 477 -35.25 21.20 -40.09
CA GLN A 477 -33.91 21.44 -39.52
C GLN A 477 -33.79 20.94 -38.07
N PHE A 478 -34.85 21.12 -37.27
CA PHE A 478 -34.89 20.63 -35.90
C PHE A 478 -34.93 19.10 -35.85
N LEU A 479 -35.81 18.45 -36.62
CA LEU A 479 -35.88 16.99 -36.73
C LEU A 479 -34.52 16.39 -37.16
N LEU A 480 -33.83 17.04 -38.09
CA LEU A 480 -32.51 16.62 -38.58
C LEU A 480 -31.40 16.77 -37.52
N LEU A 481 -31.38 17.86 -36.76
CA LEU A 481 -30.45 18.03 -35.63
C LEU A 481 -30.69 16.96 -34.56
N THR A 482 -31.95 16.60 -34.32
CA THR A 482 -32.31 15.53 -33.38
C THR A 482 -31.84 14.17 -33.89
N ILE A 483 -31.98 13.85 -35.18
CA ILE A 483 -31.48 12.60 -35.76
C ILE A 483 -29.95 12.56 -35.65
N LEU A 484 -29.24 13.63 -35.98
CA LEU A 484 -27.77 13.69 -35.86
C LEU A 484 -27.30 13.48 -34.41
N LEU A 485 -27.97 14.12 -33.45
CA LEU A 485 -27.72 13.98 -32.01
C LEU A 485 -28.00 12.55 -31.53
N VAL A 486 -29.10 11.94 -31.97
CA VAL A 486 -29.47 10.55 -31.63
C VAL A 486 -28.47 9.56 -32.24
N THR A 487 -28.00 9.81 -33.46
CA THR A 487 -26.98 8.95 -34.10
C THR A 487 -25.64 9.05 -33.36
N GLN A 488 -25.25 10.25 -32.91
CA GLN A 488 -24.09 10.43 -32.03
C GLN A 488 -24.27 9.72 -30.69
N LEU A 489 -25.44 9.85 -30.03
CA LEU A 489 -25.73 9.17 -28.76
C LEU A 489 -25.75 7.64 -28.88
N LEU A 490 -26.20 7.11 -30.02
CA LEU A 490 -26.15 5.68 -30.34
C LEU A 490 -24.70 5.20 -30.54
N LEU A 491 -23.87 5.95 -31.26
CA LEU A 491 -22.43 5.68 -31.41
C LEU A 491 -21.70 5.71 -30.04
N LEU A 492 -22.05 6.67 -29.18
CA LEU A 492 -21.62 6.75 -27.79
C LEU A 492 -22.02 5.52 -26.97
N SER A 493 -23.22 4.96 -27.21
CA SER A 493 -23.75 3.79 -26.50
C SER A 493 -23.12 2.47 -26.93
N LEU A 494 -22.74 2.33 -28.21
CA LEU A 494 -22.04 1.16 -28.75
C LEU A 494 -20.62 0.99 -28.15
N VAL A 495 -20.02 2.08 -27.66
CA VAL A 495 -18.72 2.09 -26.97
C VAL A 495 -18.86 1.83 -25.45
N GLY A 496 -20.07 2.00 -24.90
CA GLY A 496 -20.38 1.87 -23.48
C GLY A 496 -20.03 0.54 -22.78
N PRO A 497 -20.07 -0.65 -23.43
CA PRO A 497 -19.76 -1.90 -22.75
C PRO A 497 -18.27 -2.07 -22.40
N ALA A 498 -17.38 -1.28 -23.01
CA ALA A 498 -15.93 -1.49 -22.89
C ALA A 498 -15.29 -0.83 -21.64
N MET A 499 -15.95 0.12 -20.98
CA MET A 499 -15.32 0.94 -19.91
C MET A 499 -16.28 1.29 -18.75
N PRO A 500 -16.44 0.42 -17.73
CA PRO A 500 -17.40 0.61 -16.63
C PRO A 500 -16.97 1.61 -15.54
N TYR A 501 -15.81 2.27 -15.64
CA TYR A 501 -15.18 3.03 -14.54
C TYR A 501 -15.32 4.57 -14.61
N LEU A 502 -16.02 5.12 -15.60
CA LEU A 502 -16.20 6.56 -15.73
C LEU A 502 -17.23 7.09 -14.70
N ASN A 503 -16.73 7.87 -13.74
CA ASN A 503 -17.50 8.42 -12.61
C ASN A 503 -18.61 9.39 -13.08
N LEU A 504 -19.72 9.49 -12.32
CA LEU A 504 -20.92 10.26 -12.69
C LEU A 504 -20.60 11.74 -12.96
N THR A 505 -19.67 12.30 -12.18
CA THR A 505 -19.19 13.69 -12.31
C THR A 505 -18.55 13.95 -13.67
N TYR A 506 -17.84 12.96 -14.22
CA TYR A 506 -17.22 13.07 -15.54
C TYR A 506 -18.28 13.05 -16.65
N ARG A 507 -19.28 12.16 -16.54
CA ARG A 507 -20.39 12.12 -17.52
C ARG A 507 -21.15 13.46 -17.55
N LEU A 508 -21.36 14.06 -16.39
CA LEU A 508 -22.00 15.37 -16.26
C LEU A 508 -21.12 16.50 -16.79
N ALA A 509 -19.81 16.49 -16.51
CA ALA A 509 -18.88 17.49 -17.03
C ALA A 509 -18.81 17.49 -18.56
N THR A 510 -18.80 16.30 -19.18
CA THR A 510 -18.80 16.19 -20.65
C THR A 510 -20.09 16.73 -21.25
N ILE A 511 -21.24 16.49 -20.62
CA ILE A 511 -22.52 17.05 -21.06
C ILE A 511 -22.48 18.59 -20.97
N VAL A 512 -22.00 19.14 -19.85
CA VAL A 512 -21.91 20.60 -19.64
C VAL A 512 -20.95 21.26 -20.63
N VAL A 513 -19.77 20.67 -20.86
CA VAL A 513 -18.79 21.18 -21.85
C VAL A 513 -19.35 21.12 -23.27
N SER A 514 -20.12 20.08 -23.60
CA SER A 514 -20.81 19.97 -24.88
C SER A 514 -21.83 21.09 -25.07
N PHE A 515 -22.62 21.40 -24.04
CA PHE A 515 -23.56 22.52 -24.08
C PHE A 515 -22.86 23.89 -24.19
N LEU A 516 -21.74 24.08 -23.48
CA LEU A 516 -20.95 25.30 -23.53
C LEU A 516 -20.30 25.52 -24.90
N LEU A 517 -19.79 24.47 -25.53
CA LEU A 517 -19.26 24.53 -26.89
C LEU A 517 -20.37 24.87 -27.89
N ILE A 518 -21.54 24.22 -27.81
CA ILE A 518 -22.69 24.54 -28.65
C ILE A 518 -23.12 26.01 -28.49
N ALA A 519 -23.11 26.54 -27.27
CA ALA A 519 -23.42 27.95 -26.99
C ALA A 519 -22.35 28.92 -27.53
N LEU A 520 -21.07 28.59 -27.37
CA LEU A 520 -19.94 29.35 -27.90
C LEU A 520 -20.02 29.44 -29.44
N PHE A 521 -20.38 28.34 -30.10
CA PHE A 521 -20.48 28.28 -31.55
C PHE A 521 -21.77 28.91 -32.10
N ARG A 522 -22.88 28.93 -31.35
CA ARG A 522 -24.03 29.81 -31.68
C ARG A 522 -23.64 31.28 -31.72
N LYS A 523 -22.70 31.69 -30.87
CA LYS A 523 -22.11 33.04 -30.84
C LYS A 523 -21.07 33.27 -31.94
N VAL A 524 -20.56 32.21 -32.58
CA VAL A 524 -19.72 32.27 -33.79
C VAL A 524 -20.59 32.30 -35.05
N ASN A 525 -21.78 31.70 -35.05
CA ASN A 525 -22.74 31.77 -36.16
C ASN A 525 -23.35 33.17 -36.38
N THR A 526 -23.23 34.10 -35.42
CA THR A 526 -23.54 35.52 -35.64
C THR A 526 -22.47 36.22 -36.48
N LEU A 527 -21.31 35.59 -36.71
CA LEU A 527 -20.38 35.95 -37.78
C LEU A 527 -20.88 35.23 -39.04
N ASN A 528 -21.50 35.97 -39.96
CA ASN A 528 -22.11 35.50 -41.22
C ASN A 528 -21.32 34.41 -41.98
N LEU A 529 -21.40 33.16 -41.53
CA LEU A 529 -20.85 31.99 -42.18
C LEU A 529 -22.04 31.13 -42.61
N TYR A 530 -22.62 31.49 -43.76
CA TYR A 530 -23.76 30.82 -44.41
C TYR A 530 -23.43 29.41 -44.95
N GLN A 531 -22.49 28.69 -44.35
CA GLN A 531 -22.10 27.35 -44.79
C GLN A 531 -22.19 26.36 -43.63
N PRO A 532 -22.86 25.21 -43.79
CA PRO A 532 -22.93 24.16 -42.76
C PRO A 532 -21.60 23.41 -42.56
N LEU A 533 -20.61 23.63 -43.44
CA LEU A 533 -19.31 22.95 -43.42
C LEU A 533 -18.48 23.14 -42.13
N PRO A 534 -18.32 24.36 -41.59
CA PRO A 534 -17.54 24.57 -40.37
C PRO A 534 -18.21 23.90 -39.16
N MET A 535 -19.54 23.91 -39.09
CA MET A 535 -20.29 23.23 -38.02
C MET A 535 -20.13 21.72 -38.07
N LEU A 536 -20.22 21.12 -39.28
CA LEU A 536 -20.00 19.69 -39.50
C LEU A 536 -18.56 19.27 -39.20
N ALA A 537 -17.57 20.06 -39.67
CA ALA A 537 -16.16 19.84 -39.35
C ALA A 537 -15.89 19.92 -37.83
N SER A 538 -16.57 20.82 -37.13
CA SER A 538 -16.47 20.97 -35.67
C SER A 538 -17.03 19.77 -34.92
N ILE A 539 -18.19 19.26 -35.36
CA ILE A 539 -18.84 18.09 -34.77
C ILE A 539 -17.99 16.83 -35.01
N SER A 540 -17.41 16.69 -36.21
CA SER A 540 -16.48 15.59 -36.52
C SER A 540 -15.18 15.69 -35.71
N LEU A 541 -14.61 16.89 -35.53
CA LEU A 541 -13.41 17.11 -34.72
C LEU A 541 -13.68 16.85 -33.23
N TRP A 542 -14.85 17.22 -32.72
CA TRP A 542 -15.27 16.94 -31.36
C TRP A 542 -15.53 15.44 -31.13
N THR A 543 -16.17 14.76 -32.09
CA THR A 543 -16.41 13.31 -32.03
C THR A 543 -15.09 12.54 -32.09
N PHE A 544 -14.14 12.99 -32.93
CA PHE A 544 -12.77 12.48 -32.94
C PHE A 544 -12.06 12.69 -31.60
N TRP A 545 -12.16 13.87 -31.00
CA TRP A 545 -11.53 14.18 -29.71
C TRP A 545 -12.14 13.39 -28.54
N TYR A 546 -13.47 13.23 -28.54
CA TYR A 546 -14.20 12.41 -27.57
C TYR A 546 -13.80 10.93 -27.67
N LEU A 547 -13.72 10.37 -28.88
CA LEU A 547 -13.29 8.99 -29.08
C LEU A 547 -11.81 8.82 -28.73
N PHE A 548 -10.92 9.72 -29.18
CA PHE A 548 -9.50 9.72 -28.86
C PHE A 548 -9.26 9.73 -27.35
N HIS A 549 -9.97 10.56 -26.58
CA HIS A 549 -9.80 10.64 -25.12
C HIS A 549 -10.34 9.41 -24.37
N ASN A 550 -11.49 8.84 -24.79
CA ASN A 550 -12.05 7.63 -24.16
C ASN A 550 -11.23 6.35 -24.45
N PHE A 551 -10.45 6.32 -25.53
CA PHE A 551 -9.54 5.22 -25.84
C PHE A 551 -8.12 5.40 -25.24
N ILE A 552 -7.72 6.62 -24.88
CA ILE A 552 -6.40 6.91 -24.28
C ILE A 552 -6.38 6.73 -22.77
N VAL A 553 -7.51 6.97 -22.08
CA VAL A 553 -7.63 6.64 -20.65
C VAL A 553 -7.94 5.15 -20.51
N VAL A 554 -7.00 4.31 -20.95
CA VAL A 554 -6.91 2.96 -20.43
C VAL A 554 -6.22 3.10 -19.07
N PRO A 555 -6.91 2.92 -17.94
CA PRO A 555 -6.20 2.88 -16.67
C PRO A 555 -5.17 1.77 -16.77
N THR A 556 -3.96 2.03 -16.28
CA THR A 556 -2.81 1.12 -16.26
C THR A 556 -3.18 -0.30 -15.75
N GLU A 557 -4.29 -0.39 -15.00
CA GLU A 557 -4.93 -1.63 -14.54
C GLU A 557 -5.40 -2.61 -15.65
N MET A 558 -5.71 -2.14 -16.87
CA MET A 558 -6.31 -2.99 -17.92
C MET A 558 -5.28 -3.66 -18.84
N ILE A 559 -4.11 -3.03 -19.06
CA ILE A 559 -3.05 -3.60 -19.92
C ILE A 559 -2.30 -4.73 -19.21
N LEU A 560 -2.25 -4.75 -17.87
CA LEU A 560 -1.66 -5.85 -17.10
C LEU A 560 -2.49 -7.16 -17.11
N ARG A 561 -3.63 -7.19 -17.81
CA ARG A 561 -4.49 -8.38 -17.96
C ARG A 561 -4.45 -9.02 -19.35
N LEU A 562 -3.80 -8.40 -20.33
CA LEU A 562 -3.46 -8.99 -21.64
C LEU A 562 -2.01 -9.45 -21.59
#